data_AF-A0A3N4KM61-F1
#
_entry.id   AF-A0A3N4KM61-F1
#
_cell.length_a   1.000
_cell.length_b   1.000
_cell.length_c   1.000
_cell.angle_alpha   90.00
_cell.angle_beta   90.00
_cell.angle_gamma   90.00
#
_symmetry.space_group_name_H-M   'P 1'
#
loop_
_entity.id
_entity.type
_entity.pdbx_description
1 polymer ?
#
loop_
_entity_poly.entity_id
_entity_poly.type
_entity_poly.pdbx_seq_one_letter_code
_entity_poly.pdbx_strand_id
1 'polypeptide(L)'
;MDWAYLGRMAAFKGNKRPATTDFLLGPLSVTKKIRIMKARRQGLRRDNANLVRPVEVTQQQGAGEKAEANGSSAMSALVQKIYLDLKAWFRRNPRQTEKGLSLFRFVVNPDSFGQTVENMFYLSFLVKDGFIAIAYDEENGLPVIHCTDPASQEDHKEFDVSRSQVIFSITMWEWQEMKRIFDITESMIPTRAQEQALTSATGWYS
;
A
#
# COMPACT_ATOMS: atom_id res chain seq x y z
N MET A 1 18.43 -39.85 8.04
CA MET A 1 18.80 -39.22 9.33
C MET A 1 17.64 -39.39 10.29
N ASP A 2 17.86 -40.04 11.43
CA ASP A 2 16.82 -40.28 12.45
C ASP A 2 16.70 -39.06 13.38
N TRP A 3 15.76 -38.19 13.06
CA TRP A 3 15.45 -36.99 13.82
C TRP A 3 14.94 -37.27 15.23
N ALA A 4 14.31 -38.43 15.44
CA ALA A 4 13.78 -38.80 16.75
C ALA A 4 14.91 -39.16 17.73
N TYR A 5 15.97 -39.79 17.25
CA TYR A 5 17.17 -40.06 18.05
C TYR A 5 17.90 -38.77 18.44
N LEU A 6 18.12 -37.86 17.48
CA LEU A 6 18.77 -36.58 17.72
C LEU A 6 18.00 -35.73 18.75
N GLY A 7 16.68 -35.67 18.63
CA GLY A 7 15.82 -34.92 19.55
C GLY A 7 15.87 -35.44 20.99
N ARG A 8 15.97 -36.76 21.20
CA ARG A 8 16.10 -37.35 22.55
C ARG A 8 17.45 -37.05 23.21
N MET A 9 18.51 -36.91 22.42
CA MET A 9 19.83 -36.55 22.94
C MET A 9 19.97 -35.04 23.24
N ALA A 10 19.32 -34.19 22.44
CA ALA A 10 19.37 -32.74 22.63
C ALA A 10 18.43 -32.23 23.74
N ALA A 11 17.37 -32.97 24.06
CA ALA A 11 16.46 -32.61 25.14
C ALA A 11 17.01 -33.07 26.51
N PHE A 12 17.43 -32.11 27.35
CA PHE A 12 17.84 -32.41 28.73
C PHE A 12 16.69 -33.06 29.52
N LYS A 13 17.04 -33.95 30.46
CA LYS A 13 16.16 -34.88 31.21
C LYS A 13 15.00 -34.24 32.01
N GLY A 14 14.79 -32.92 31.93
CA GLY A 14 13.71 -32.20 32.59
C GLY A 14 13.12 -31.04 31.78
N ASN A 15 13.50 -30.81 30.53
CA ASN A 15 12.96 -29.71 29.73
C ASN A 15 12.48 -30.19 28.36
N LYS A 16 11.15 -30.24 28.16
CA LYS A 16 10.51 -30.56 26.87
C LYS A 16 10.52 -29.37 25.90
N ARG A 17 11.06 -28.22 26.29
CA ARG A 17 11.19 -27.05 25.43
C ARG A 17 12.62 -26.98 24.87
N PRO A 18 12.81 -26.76 23.57
CA PRO A 18 14.12 -26.41 23.05
C PRO A 18 14.61 -25.13 23.74
N ALA A 19 15.91 -25.03 24.02
CA ALA A 19 16.49 -23.80 24.52
C ALA A 19 16.29 -22.71 23.44
N THR A 20 15.32 -21.83 23.66
CA THR A 20 15.17 -20.63 22.85
C THR A 20 16.32 -19.71 23.21
N THR A 21 17.22 -19.45 22.27
CA THR A 21 18.17 -18.35 22.41
C THR A 21 17.38 -17.05 22.43
N ASP A 22 17.21 -16.44 23.60
CA ASP A 22 16.57 -15.11 23.77
C ASP A 22 17.38 -13.97 23.12
N PHE A 23 18.55 -14.28 22.55
CA PHE A 23 19.38 -13.36 21.78
C PHE A 23 19.68 -13.99 20.41
N LEU A 24 18.76 -13.84 19.47
CA LEU A 24 19.18 -13.67 18.07
C LEU A 24 19.74 -12.25 17.99
N LEU A 25 21.06 -12.13 18.11
CA LEU A 25 21.78 -10.91 17.78
C LEU A 25 21.44 -10.54 16.33
N GLY A 26 20.50 -9.60 16.16
CA GLY A 26 20.39 -8.83 14.93
C GLY A 26 21.73 -8.14 14.64
N PRO A 27 21.98 -7.70 13.38
CA PRO A 27 23.28 -7.19 12.96
C PRO A 27 23.83 -6.20 14.00
N LEU A 28 25.07 -6.47 14.44
CA LEU A 28 25.81 -5.80 15.53
C LEU A 28 26.09 -4.30 15.33
N SER A 29 25.33 -3.62 14.47
CA SER A 29 25.44 -2.19 14.18
C SER A 29 24.11 -1.46 14.35
N VAL A 30 23.35 -1.79 15.41
CA VAL A 30 22.32 -0.88 15.91
C VAL A 30 22.99 0.10 16.87
N THR A 31 23.49 1.21 16.34
CA THR A 31 23.95 2.32 17.17
C THR A 31 22.74 2.95 17.87
N LYS A 32 22.80 3.02 19.21
CA LYS A 32 21.79 3.71 20.02
C LYS A 32 21.64 5.14 19.50
N LYS A 33 20.47 5.49 18.96
CA LYS A 33 20.15 6.85 18.53
C LYS A 33 20.28 7.79 19.74
N ILE A 34 21.37 8.56 19.78
CA ILE A 34 21.60 9.57 20.82
C ILE A 34 20.54 10.65 20.63
N ARG A 35 19.66 10.84 21.62
CA ARG A 35 18.70 11.95 21.62
C ARG A 35 19.49 13.25 21.82
N ILE A 36 19.56 14.07 20.78
CA ILE A 36 19.99 15.47 20.90
C ILE A 36 18.89 16.20 21.68
N MET A 37 19.13 16.49 22.96
CA MET A 37 18.27 17.39 23.72
C MET A 37 18.41 18.78 23.11
N LYS A 38 17.45 19.21 22.31
CA LYS A 38 17.39 20.60 21.85
C LYS A 38 17.19 21.48 23.07
N ALA A 39 18.11 22.41 23.30
CA ALA A 39 17.95 23.43 24.33
C ALA A 39 16.58 24.10 24.16
N ARG A 40 15.83 24.20 25.27
CA ARG A 40 14.51 24.85 25.30
C ARG A 40 14.72 26.31 24.87
N ARG A 41 14.34 26.65 23.64
CA ARG A 41 14.31 28.05 23.21
C ARG A 41 13.37 28.79 24.15
N GLN A 42 13.90 29.81 24.82
CA GLN A 42 13.10 30.73 25.61
C GLN A 42 12.06 31.33 24.67
N GLY A 43 10.78 31.11 24.97
CA GLY A 43 9.70 31.57 24.10
C GLY A 43 9.78 33.07 23.93
N LEU A 44 9.84 33.54 22.68
CA LEU A 44 9.73 34.96 22.39
C LEU A 44 8.33 35.39 22.84
N ARG A 45 8.26 36.25 23.87
CA ARG A 45 7.00 36.88 24.29
C ARG A 45 6.50 37.70 23.09
N ARG A 46 5.37 37.29 22.52
CA ARG A 46 4.69 38.04 21.46
C ARG A 46 3.81 39.08 22.15
N ASP A 47 4.06 40.36 21.88
CA ASP A 47 3.18 41.43 22.32
C ASP A 47 1.85 41.37 21.55
N ASN A 48 0.74 41.37 22.28
CA ASN A 48 -0.62 41.24 21.75
C ASN A 48 -1.17 42.51 21.08
N ALA A 49 -0.32 43.53 20.85
CA ALA A 49 -0.78 44.84 20.39
C ALA A 49 -1.21 44.87 18.91
N ASN A 50 -0.85 43.86 18.10
CA ASN A 50 -1.18 43.78 16.67
C ASN A 50 -1.82 42.43 16.29
N LEU A 51 -2.86 42.03 17.01
CA LEU A 51 -3.74 40.94 16.57
C LEU A 51 -4.70 41.46 15.49
N VAL A 52 -4.26 41.40 14.22
CA VAL A 52 -5.18 41.50 13.08
C VAL A 52 -5.90 40.16 12.95
N ARG A 53 -7.23 40.19 12.97
CA ARG A 53 -8.08 39.00 12.84
C ARG A 53 -7.90 38.42 11.43
N PRO A 54 -7.82 37.10 11.24
CA PRO A 54 -7.76 36.51 9.91
C PRO A 54 -9.04 36.85 9.16
N VAL A 55 -8.90 37.41 7.95
CA VAL A 55 -10.01 37.58 7.02
C VAL A 55 -10.44 36.18 6.54
N GLU A 56 -11.74 35.90 6.62
CA GLU A 56 -12.33 34.67 6.11
C GLU A 56 -12.10 34.61 4.59
N VAL A 57 -11.25 33.68 4.16
CA VAL A 57 -11.02 33.41 2.75
C VAL A 57 -12.17 32.55 2.25
N THR A 58 -13.12 33.17 1.55
CA THR A 58 -14.07 32.47 0.68
C THR A 58 -13.28 31.59 -0.29
N GLN A 59 -13.63 30.30 -0.35
CA GLN A 59 -13.08 29.36 -1.32
C GLN A 59 -13.43 29.80 -2.74
N GLN A 60 -12.55 30.59 -3.36
CA GLN A 60 -12.47 30.72 -4.80
C GLN A 60 -11.03 30.49 -5.23
N GLN A 61 -10.87 29.33 -5.88
CA GLN A 61 -9.85 28.92 -6.85
C GLN A 61 -8.66 29.87 -7.07
N GLY A 62 -7.46 29.36 -6.84
CA GLY A 62 -6.22 30.02 -7.25
C GLY A 62 -4.99 29.22 -6.89
N ALA A 63 -4.48 28.47 -7.86
CA ALA A 63 -3.27 27.65 -7.83
C ALA A 63 -2.06 28.30 -7.12
N GLY A 64 -1.42 27.53 -6.23
CA GLY A 64 -0.16 27.94 -5.63
C GLY A 64 0.24 27.10 -4.41
N GLU A 65 0.15 25.77 -4.48
CA GLU A 65 0.60 24.93 -3.36
C GLU A 65 2.09 24.58 -3.50
N LYS A 66 2.88 25.20 -2.62
CA LYS A 66 4.20 24.74 -2.21
C LYS A 66 4.05 23.35 -1.60
N ALA A 67 4.39 22.32 -2.38
CA ALA A 67 4.32 20.92 -1.96
C ALA A 67 5.52 20.54 -1.09
N GLU A 68 5.46 20.83 0.21
CA GLU A 68 6.08 19.96 1.22
C GLU A 68 5.06 18.86 1.57
N ALA A 69 4.92 17.88 0.67
CA ALA A 69 4.01 16.76 0.89
C ALA A 69 4.66 15.72 1.80
N ASN A 70 4.15 15.58 3.02
CA ASN A 70 4.29 14.34 3.79
C ASN A 70 3.92 13.16 2.87
N GLY A 71 4.79 12.17 2.68
CA GLY A 71 4.59 11.07 1.72
C GLY A 71 3.26 10.32 1.86
N SER A 72 2.65 10.33 3.05
CA SER A 72 1.32 9.77 3.31
C SER A 72 0.19 10.50 2.54
N SER A 73 0.31 11.82 2.34
CA SER A 73 -0.69 12.62 1.61
C SER A 73 -0.64 12.35 0.11
N ALA A 74 0.56 12.26 -0.47
CA ALA A 74 0.75 11.98 -1.89
C ALA A 74 0.21 10.60 -2.29
N MET A 75 0.45 9.57 -1.45
CA MET A 75 -0.10 8.23 -1.67
C MET A 75 -1.63 8.23 -1.63
N SER A 76 -2.23 8.91 -0.65
CA SER A 76 -3.69 9.03 -0.55
C SER A 76 -4.29 9.69 -1.80
N ALA A 77 -3.68 10.79 -2.28
CA ALA A 77 -4.09 11.45 -3.51
C ALA A 77 -4.01 10.53 -4.73
N LEU A 78 -2.96 9.70 -4.85
CA LEU A 78 -2.83 8.72 -5.93
C LEU A 78 -3.91 7.63 -5.86
N VAL A 79 -4.17 7.08 -4.67
CA VAL A 79 -5.23 6.06 -4.48
C VAL A 79 -6.60 6.64 -4.87
N GLN A 80 -6.90 7.86 -4.43
CA GLN A 80 -8.14 8.55 -4.79
C GLN A 80 -8.24 8.78 -6.30
N LYS A 81 -7.15 9.22 -6.95
CA LYS A 81 -7.11 9.37 -8.40
C LYS A 81 -7.40 8.04 -9.12
N ILE A 82 -6.77 6.96 -8.70
CA ILE A 82 -6.98 5.61 -9.27
C ILE A 82 -8.45 5.20 -9.16
N TYR A 83 -9.10 5.44 -8.02
CA TYR A 83 -10.52 5.15 -7.84
C TYR A 83 -11.40 5.96 -8.80
N LEU A 84 -11.14 7.26 -8.93
CA LEU A 84 -11.91 8.11 -9.85
C LEU A 84 -11.76 7.69 -11.31
N ASP A 85 -10.54 7.37 -11.73
CA ASP A 85 -10.25 6.88 -13.08
C ASP A 85 -10.98 5.54 -13.34
N LEU A 86 -10.97 4.63 -12.37
CA LEU A 86 -11.70 3.36 -12.44
C LEU A 86 -13.22 3.58 -12.49
N LYS A 87 -13.78 4.46 -11.66
CA LYS A 87 -15.22 4.80 -11.66
C LYS A 87 -15.63 5.41 -13.00
N ALA A 88 -14.78 6.26 -13.59
CA ALA A 88 -15.01 6.82 -14.92
C ALA A 88 -14.93 5.74 -16.02
N TRP A 89 -14.04 4.76 -15.87
CA TRP A 89 -13.96 3.62 -16.79
C TRP A 89 -15.23 2.76 -16.76
N PHE A 90 -15.73 2.36 -15.58
CA PHE A 90 -16.99 1.61 -15.48
C PHE A 90 -18.20 2.35 -16.07
N ARG A 91 -18.28 3.68 -15.89
CA ARG A 91 -19.33 4.50 -16.52
C ARG A 91 -19.32 4.43 -18.05
N ARG A 92 -18.13 4.30 -18.66
CA ARG A 92 -17.98 4.16 -20.12
C ARG A 92 -18.21 2.72 -20.59
N ASN A 93 -18.14 1.76 -19.68
CA ASN A 93 -18.19 0.32 -19.96
C ASN A 93 -19.35 -0.35 -19.18
N PRO A 94 -20.63 -0.03 -19.47
CA PRO A 94 -21.77 -0.46 -18.66
C PRO A 94 -21.93 -1.98 -18.55
N ARG A 95 -21.54 -2.74 -19.59
CA ARG A 95 -21.54 -4.21 -19.55
C ARG A 95 -20.64 -4.78 -18.45
N GLN A 96 -19.55 -4.08 -18.14
CA GLN A 96 -18.59 -4.51 -17.12
C GLN A 96 -19.01 -4.10 -15.71
N THR A 97 -19.99 -3.20 -15.56
CA THR A 97 -20.54 -2.88 -14.24
C THR A 97 -21.19 -4.11 -13.60
N GLU A 98 -21.89 -4.92 -14.40
CA GLU A 98 -22.51 -6.17 -13.94
C GLU A 98 -21.51 -7.32 -13.86
N LYS A 99 -20.68 -7.53 -14.88
CA LYS A 99 -19.71 -8.65 -14.91
C LYS A 99 -18.48 -8.45 -14.02
N GLY A 100 -18.16 -7.21 -13.67
CA GLY A 100 -16.91 -6.86 -13.01
C GLY A 100 -15.73 -6.75 -13.98
N LEU A 101 -14.65 -6.15 -13.50
CA LEU A 101 -13.39 -6.03 -14.24
C LEU A 101 -12.40 -7.07 -13.71
N SER A 102 -11.74 -7.82 -14.60
CA SER A 102 -10.66 -8.74 -14.17
C SER A 102 -9.62 -8.01 -13.30
N LEU A 103 -9.39 -8.55 -12.11
CA LEU A 103 -8.41 -8.01 -11.17
C LEU A 103 -7.02 -7.94 -11.81
N PHE A 104 -6.62 -8.98 -12.54
CA PHE A 104 -5.33 -9.04 -13.22
C PHE A 104 -5.21 -7.98 -14.31
N ARG A 105 -6.27 -7.76 -15.09
CA ARG A 105 -6.29 -6.69 -16.12
C ARG A 105 -6.10 -5.30 -15.52
N PHE A 106 -6.62 -5.10 -14.31
CA PHE A 106 -6.52 -3.83 -13.59
C PHE A 106 -5.11 -3.59 -12.99
N VAL A 107 -4.55 -4.58 -12.29
CA VAL A 107 -3.30 -4.37 -11.52
C VAL A 107 -2.02 -4.60 -12.32
N VAL A 108 -2.04 -5.49 -13.31
CA VAL A 108 -0.81 -5.86 -14.04
C VAL A 108 -0.34 -4.71 -14.90
N ASN A 109 0.88 -4.26 -14.64
CA ASN A 109 1.61 -3.36 -15.51
C ASN A 109 2.52 -4.20 -16.42
N PRO A 110 2.37 -4.13 -17.75
CA PRO A 110 3.14 -4.96 -18.67
C PRO A 110 4.62 -4.55 -18.77
N ASP A 111 4.97 -3.32 -18.39
CA ASP A 111 6.32 -2.78 -18.53
C ASP A 111 7.12 -2.88 -17.23
N SER A 112 6.46 -3.07 -16.08
CA SER A 112 7.11 -3.11 -14.78
C SER A 112 6.43 -4.05 -13.79
N PHE A 113 7.16 -5.11 -13.39
CA PHE A 113 6.77 -5.98 -12.28
C PHE A 113 6.66 -5.20 -10.96
N GLY A 114 7.61 -4.30 -10.67
CA GLY A 114 7.59 -3.48 -9.45
C GLY A 114 6.31 -2.64 -9.36
N GLN A 115 5.91 -2.00 -10.46
CA GLN A 115 4.66 -1.24 -10.48
C GLN A 115 3.42 -2.15 -10.42
N THR A 116 3.50 -3.40 -10.88
CA THR A 116 2.41 -4.39 -10.65
C THR A 116 2.20 -4.65 -9.16
N VAL A 117 3.28 -4.81 -8.39
CA VAL A 117 3.22 -4.98 -6.93
C VAL A 117 2.65 -3.72 -6.26
N GLU A 118 3.08 -2.53 -6.69
CA GLU A 118 2.51 -1.25 -6.21
C GLU A 118 1.02 -1.12 -6.54
N ASN A 119 0.61 -1.53 -7.74
CA ASN A 119 -0.79 -1.50 -8.16
C ASN A 119 -1.66 -2.42 -7.29
N MET A 120 -1.17 -3.61 -6.94
CA MET A 120 -1.84 -4.49 -5.98
C MET A 120 -1.92 -3.84 -4.58
N PHE A 121 -0.88 -3.11 -4.17
CA PHE A 121 -0.89 -2.36 -2.92
C PHE A 121 -1.93 -1.23 -2.92
N TYR A 122 -2.08 -0.47 -4.00
CA TYR A 122 -3.16 0.53 -4.12
C TYR A 122 -4.54 -0.10 -4.13
N LEU A 123 -4.73 -1.22 -4.85
CA LEU A 123 -5.97 -1.97 -4.83
C LEU A 123 -6.33 -2.39 -3.39
N SER A 124 -5.35 -2.81 -2.60
CA SER A 124 -5.58 -3.21 -1.20
C SER A 124 -6.16 -2.08 -0.33
N PHE A 125 -5.77 -0.82 -0.56
CA PHE A 125 -6.37 0.33 0.12
C PHE A 125 -7.79 0.57 -0.34
N LEU A 126 -8.06 0.47 -1.64
CA LEU A 126 -9.41 0.65 -2.18
C LEU A 126 -10.39 -0.40 -1.65
N VAL A 127 -9.94 -1.65 -1.49
CA VAL A 127 -10.73 -2.71 -0.87
C VAL A 127 -10.91 -2.47 0.62
N LYS A 128 -9.83 -2.11 1.33
CA LYS A 128 -9.87 -1.82 2.77
C LYS A 128 -10.83 -0.67 3.09
N ASP A 129 -10.86 0.36 2.26
CA ASP A 129 -11.69 1.55 2.44
C ASP A 129 -13.12 1.35 1.88
N GLY A 130 -13.43 0.17 1.33
CA GLY A 130 -14.77 -0.19 0.86
C GLY A 130 -15.16 0.41 -0.49
N PHE A 131 -14.22 1.02 -1.22
CA PHE A 131 -14.46 1.57 -2.55
C PHE A 131 -14.52 0.50 -3.65
N ILE A 132 -13.90 -0.65 -3.40
CA ILE A 132 -13.85 -1.78 -4.33
C ILE A 132 -14.20 -3.06 -3.58
N ALA A 133 -15.07 -3.87 -4.18
CA ALA A 133 -15.31 -5.25 -3.77
C ALA A 133 -14.62 -6.21 -4.74
N ILE A 134 -14.09 -7.32 -4.22
CA ILE A 134 -13.57 -8.44 -5.02
C ILE A 134 -14.60 -9.56 -4.98
N ALA A 135 -15.00 -10.03 -6.16
CA ALA A 135 -15.84 -11.21 -6.34
C ALA A 135 -15.10 -12.21 -7.25
N TYR A 136 -15.70 -13.38 -7.46
CA TYR A 136 -15.23 -14.36 -8.42
C TYR A 136 -16.27 -14.49 -9.52
N ASP A 137 -15.82 -14.43 -10.77
CA ASP A 137 -16.67 -14.66 -11.93
C ASP A 137 -17.11 -16.14 -11.94
N GLU A 138 -18.42 -16.37 -12.02
CA GLU A 138 -19.01 -17.72 -11.97
C GLU A 138 -18.63 -18.59 -13.17
N GLU A 139 -18.31 -17.99 -14.32
CA GLU A 139 -18.04 -18.71 -15.57
C GLU A 139 -16.60 -19.28 -15.61
N ASN A 140 -15.63 -18.50 -15.15
CA ASN A 140 -14.21 -18.83 -15.26
C ASN A 140 -13.49 -18.95 -13.90
N GLY A 141 -14.15 -18.60 -12.79
CA GLY A 141 -13.60 -18.66 -11.44
C GLY A 141 -12.53 -17.61 -11.14
N LEU A 142 -12.36 -16.61 -12.00
CA LEU A 142 -11.30 -15.61 -11.86
C LEU A 142 -11.75 -14.44 -10.98
N PRO A 143 -10.82 -13.82 -10.22
CA PRO A 143 -11.14 -12.67 -9.40
C PRO A 143 -11.47 -11.45 -10.28
N VAL A 144 -12.63 -10.86 -10.00
CA VAL A 144 -13.11 -9.62 -10.61
C VAL A 144 -13.33 -8.55 -9.55
N ILE A 145 -13.16 -7.29 -9.94
CA ILE A 145 -13.39 -6.12 -9.10
C ILE A 145 -14.65 -5.38 -9.53
N HIS A 146 -15.39 -4.90 -8.55
CA HIS A 146 -16.55 -4.03 -8.73
C HIS A 146 -16.33 -2.73 -7.97
N CYS A 147 -16.77 -1.61 -8.55
CA CYS A 147 -16.86 -0.36 -7.79
C CYS A 147 -18.04 -0.45 -6.82
N THR A 148 -17.78 -0.06 -5.58
CA THR A 148 -18.79 0.04 -4.53
C THR A 148 -18.83 1.49 -4.03
N ASP A 149 -19.98 1.92 -3.54
CA ASP A 149 -20.03 3.14 -2.73
C ASP A 149 -19.67 2.75 -1.28
N PRO A 150 -18.74 3.45 -0.64
CA PRO A 150 -18.25 3.07 0.68
C PRO A 150 -19.42 3.02 1.67
N ALA A 151 -19.61 1.86 2.28
CA ALA A 151 -20.62 1.63 3.29
C ALA A 151 -20.43 2.63 4.44
N SER A 152 -21.52 3.19 4.94
CA SER A 152 -21.47 4.05 6.12
C SER A 152 -21.04 3.22 7.35
N GLN A 153 -20.52 3.86 8.40
CA GLN A 153 -20.15 3.14 9.64
C GLN A 153 -21.33 2.40 10.30
N GLU A 154 -22.56 2.73 9.91
CA GLU A 154 -23.79 2.09 10.38
C GLU A 154 -24.08 0.80 9.58
N ASP A 155 -23.86 0.81 8.25
CA ASP A 155 -24.04 -0.36 7.37
C ASP A 155 -23.08 -1.52 7.73
N HIS A 156 -21.88 -1.20 8.21
CA HIS A 156 -20.90 -2.19 8.68
C HIS A 156 -21.34 -2.97 9.94
N LYS A 157 -22.34 -2.47 10.68
CA LYS A 157 -22.91 -3.16 11.84
C LYS A 157 -24.12 -4.02 11.47
N GLU A 158 -24.81 -3.66 10.39
CA GLU A 158 -26.04 -4.33 9.94
C GLU A 158 -25.75 -5.46 8.95
N PHE A 159 -24.76 -5.28 8.07
CA PHE A 159 -24.21 -6.35 7.27
C PHE A 159 -23.03 -6.97 8.00
N ASP A 160 -23.08 -8.29 8.23
CA ASP A 160 -21.91 -9.11 8.58
C ASP A 160 -20.95 -9.09 7.39
N VAL A 161 -20.27 -7.96 7.18
CA VAL A 161 -19.24 -7.80 6.15
C VAL A 161 -18.05 -8.64 6.61
N SER A 162 -18.13 -9.93 6.33
CA SER A 162 -17.08 -10.89 6.62
C SER A 162 -15.80 -10.37 5.97
N ARG A 163 -14.85 -9.97 6.81
CA ARG A 163 -13.58 -9.39 6.37
C ARG A 163 -12.74 -10.51 5.77
N SER A 164 -12.94 -10.79 4.48
CA SER A 164 -12.22 -11.82 3.77
C SER A 164 -10.82 -11.32 3.41
N GLN A 165 -9.79 -11.99 3.96
CA GLN A 165 -8.39 -11.69 3.65
C GLN A 165 -7.93 -12.58 2.49
N VAL A 166 -7.46 -11.96 1.42
CA VAL A 166 -6.85 -12.66 0.28
C VAL A 166 -5.35 -12.40 0.26
N ILE A 167 -4.56 -13.47 0.15
CA ILE A 167 -3.10 -13.39 0.03
C ILE A 167 -2.74 -13.70 -1.42
N PHE A 168 -2.11 -12.75 -2.10
CA PHE A 168 -1.61 -12.92 -3.47
C PHE A 168 -0.11 -13.18 -3.44
N SER A 169 0.33 -14.22 -4.14
CA SER A 169 1.74 -14.45 -4.47
C SER A 169 1.90 -14.37 -5.99
N ILE A 170 2.92 -13.63 -6.43
CA ILE A 170 3.25 -13.47 -7.84
C ILE A 170 4.76 -13.44 -8.01
N THR A 171 5.26 -14.33 -8.84
CA THR A 171 6.65 -14.39 -9.28
C THR A 171 6.82 -13.62 -10.58
N MET A 172 8.07 -13.29 -10.92
CA MET A 172 8.41 -12.63 -12.18
C MET A 172 7.94 -13.45 -13.40
N TRP A 173 8.03 -14.78 -13.31
CA TRP A 173 7.56 -15.66 -14.38
C TRP A 173 6.03 -15.64 -14.50
N GLU A 174 5.29 -15.76 -13.39
CA GLU A 174 3.83 -15.67 -13.39
C GLU A 174 3.34 -14.32 -13.93
N TRP A 175 4.03 -13.23 -13.60
CA TRP A 175 3.75 -11.91 -14.17
C TRP A 175 3.89 -11.90 -15.70
N GLN A 176 4.97 -12.46 -16.23
CA GLN A 176 5.16 -12.57 -17.68
C GLN A 176 4.07 -13.42 -18.34
N GLU A 177 3.65 -14.50 -17.68
CA GLU A 177 2.64 -15.39 -18.22
C GLU A 177 1.24 -14.76 -18.16
N MET A 178 0.91 -14.04 -17.09
CA MET A 178 -0.33 -13.28 -16.99
C MET A 178 -0.46 -12.25 -18.12
N LYS A 179 0.62 -11.58 -18.51
CA LYS A 179 0.58 -10.66 -19.67
C LYS A 179 0.12 -11.36 -20.94
N ARG A 180 0.58 -12.61 -21.16
CA ARG A 180 0.24 -13.39 -22.36
C ARG A 180 -1.17 -13.93 -22.30
N ILE A 181 -1.54 -14.55 -21.18
CA ILE A 181 -2.84 -15.19 -21.00
C ILE A 181 -3.97 -14.16 -21.07
N PHE A 182 -3.79 -13.01 -20.43
CA PHE A 182 -4.81 -11.95 -20.36
C PHE A 182 -4.66 -10.88 -21.44
N ASP A 183 -3.74 -11.07 -22.40
CA ASP A 183 -3.42 -10.12 -23.48
C ASP A 183 -3.25 -8.67 -22.98
N ILE A 184 -2.44 -8.53 -21.92
CA ILE A 184 -2.22 -7.24 -21.25
C ILE A 184 -1.06 -6.54 -21.94
N THR A 185 -1.42 -5.65 -22.86
CA THR A 185 -0.48 -4.82 -23.63
C THR A 185 -0.29 -3.44 -23.04
N GLU A 186 -1.27 -2.92 -22.29
CA GLU A 186 -1.24 -1.60 -21.67
C GLU A 186 -1.71 -1.65 -20.22
N SER A 187 -1.12 -0.82 -19.35
CA SER A 187 -1.55 -0.73 -17.95
C SER A 187 -2.76 0.18 -17.78
N MET A 188 -3.76 -0.26 -16.99
CA MET A 188 -4.91 0.59 -16.64
C MET A 188 -4.55 1.69 -15.65
N ILE A 189 -3.61 1.42 -14.75
CA ILE A 189 -3.05 2.42 -13.84
C ILE A 189 -1.82 3.02 -14.54
N PRO A 190 -1.79 4.36 -14.78
CA PRO A 190 -0.71 4.98 -15.55
C PRO A 190 0.69 4.66 -15.00
N THR A 191 1.61 4.30 -15.88
CA THR A 191 3.01 4.01 -15.54
C THR A 191 3.68 5.25 -14.96
N ARG A 192 4.23 5.12 -13.76
CA ARG A 192 4.96 6.20 -13.08
C ARG A 192 6.37 6.29 -13.61
N ALA A 193 6.90 7.50 -13.74
CA ALA A 193 8.32 7.69 -14.06
C ALA A 193 9.17 7.10 -12.93
N GLN A 194 10.16 6.28 -13.29
CA GLN A 194 11.18 5.90 -12.33
C GLN A 194 11.98 7.15 -11.97
N GLU A 195 12.00 7.51 -10.70
CA GLU A 195 13.00 8.43 -10.19
C GLU A 195 14.35 7.79 -10.50
N GLN A 196 15.11 8.38 -11.42
CA GLN A 196 16.50 8.03 -11.58
C GLN A 196 17.13 8.23 -10.22
N ALA A 197 17.55 7.14 -9.58
CA ALA A 197 18.40 7.23 -8.41
C ALA A 197 19.65 7.98 -8.88
N LEU A 198 19.67 9.30 -8.69
CA LEU A 198 20.90 10.06 -8.62
C LEU A 198 21.62 9.45 -7.43
N THR A 199 22.38 8.38 -7.69
CA THR A 199 23.42 7.92 -6.80
C THR A 199 24.27 9.14 -6.56
N SER A 200 24.04 9.83 -5.45
CA SER A 200 24.95 10.86 -4.97
C SER A 200 26.31 10.20 -4.97
N ALA A 201 27.24 10.73 -5.76
CA ALA A 201 28.57 10.20 -6.01
C ALA A 201 29.49 10.32 -4.76
N THR A 202 28.95 10.06 -3.58
CA THR A 202 29.64 9.95 -2.31
C THR A 202 29.55 8.50 -1.87
N GLY A 203 30.34 7.66 -2.55
CA GLY A 203 30.54 6.27 -2.20
C GLY A 203 31.05 6.15 -0.76
N TRP A 204 30.57 5.13 -0.06
CA TRP A 204 30.97 4.76 1.30
C TRP A 204 32.36 4.10 1.37
N TYR A 205 33.13 4.14 0.27
CA TYR A 205 34.53 3.73 0.21
C TYR A 205 35.39 4.95 -0.11
N SER A 206 35.77 5.67 0.93
CA SER A 206 36.96 6.54 0.96
C SER A 206 37.55 6.51 2.35
#